data_AF-A0A0V0IK06-F1
#
_entry.id   AF-A0A0V0IK06-F1
#
_cell.length_a   1.000
_cell.length_b   1.000
_cell.length_c   1.000
_cell.angle_alpha   90.00
_cell.angle_beta   90.00
_cell.angle_gamma   90.00
#
_symmetry.space_group_name_H-M   'P 1'
#
loop_
_entity.id
_entity.type
_entity.pdbx_description
1 polymer ?
#
loop_
_entity_poly.entity_id
_entity_poly.type
_entity_poly.pdbx_seq_one_letter_code
_entity_poly.pdbx_strand_id
1 'polypeptide(L)'
;MTLDLSILKSNYIKIPLEPYVYVDCQSDKTLTSLLKICLNLSSGNIRTLIFHYNLYVSDDQLTYTAERCPRLKRLVMPAWNRIKKTGICRAIHMWEDLESLTMPSIANPPYVMEEIARSCKNFAELKIMGPCDMLFASTLVSFLPNLKVLSVRCTELSKHALVILLEGLKQLKVLNISHCIITEDLPPPARMKILTELDESILEKASRLHKFLTCMSDSCIMCQRTRNDEGLMWWYKYEEGLWKVDEVRSLAI
;
A
#
# COMPACT_ATOMS: atom_id res chain seq x y z
N MET A 1 19.65 -5.03 7.69
CA MET A 1 20.10 -3.80 7.02
C MET A 1 18.95 -3.19 6.24
N THR A 2 18.90 -1.86 6.11
CA THR A 2 17.90 -1.15 5.30
C THR A 2 18.55 -0.62 4.04
N LEU A 3 17.95 -0.89 2.87
CA LEU A 3 18.27 -0.22 1.62
C LEU A 3 17.17 0.79 1.33
N ASP A 4 17.49 2.07 1.51
CA ASP A 4 16.55 3.16 1.31
C ASP A 4 16.82 3.86 -0.03
N LEU A 5 15.90 3.69 -0.98
CA LEU A 5 15.86 4.36 -2.28
C LEU A 5 14.74 5.42 -2.32
N SER A 6 14.25 5.88 -1.17
CA SER A 6 13.16 6.87 -1.01
C SER A 6 13.53 8.30 -1.40
N ILE A 7 14.72 8.52 -1.96
CA ILE A 7 15.15 9.80 -2.57
C ILE A 7 15.42 9.65 -4.07
N LEU A 8 15.49 8.42 -4.58
CA LEU A 8 15.76 8.14 -5.98
C LEU A 8 14.45 8.16 -6.76
N LYS A 9 14.37 9.01 -7.79
CA LYS A 9 13.19 9.13 -8.66
C LYS A 9 13.59 8.79 -10.09
N SER A 10 12.65 8.23 -10.86
CA SER A 10 12.84 8.09 -12.30
C SER A 10 12.56 9.42 -12.99
N ASN A 11 13.24 9.68 -14.09
CA ASN A 11 12.78 10.65 -15.08
C ASN A 11 11.75 9.96 -16.00
N TYR A 12 10.53 10.48 -16.07
CA TYR A 12 9.43 9.83 -16.79
C TYR A 12 8.41 10.83 -17.35
N ILE A 13 7.67 10.38 -18.36
CA ILE A 13 6.55 11.09 -18.97
C ILE A 13 5.32 10.18 -18.88
N LYS A 14 4.16 10.74 -18.51
CA LYS A 14 2.89 9.99 -18.53
C LYS A 14 2.39 9.85 -19.97
N ILE A 15 1.92 8.67 -20.34
CA ILE A 15 1.40 8.35 -21.68
C ILE A 15 0.00 7.71 -21.57
N PRO A 16 -0.87 7.83 -22.59
CA PRO A 16 -2.25 7.33 -22.52
C PRO A 16 -2.37 5.81 -22.68
N LEU A 17 -1.33 5.14 -23.17
CA LEU A 17 -1.29 3.70 -23.40
C LEU A 17 -0.51 3.01 -22.29
N GLU A 18 -0.92 1.79 -21.92
CA GLU A 18 -0.17 0.92 -21.01
C GLU A 18 1.31 0.82 -21.47
N PRO A 19 2.31 1.00 -20.58
CA PRO A 19 2.26 1.02 -19.10
C PRO A 19 1.89 2.36 -18.46
N TYR A 20 1.34 3.31 -19.22
CA TYR A 20 0.96 4.67 -18.81
C TYR A 20 2.11 5.61 -18.45
N VAL A 21 3.34 5.10 -18.51
CA VAL A 21 4.57 5.86 -18.26
C VAL A 21 5.67 5.45 -19.21
N TYR A 22 6.34 6.42 -19.79
CA TYR A 22 7.62 6.25 -20.47
C TYR A 22 8.73 6.68 -19.52
N VAL A 23 9.64 5.77 -19.18
CA VAL A 23 10.78 6.05 -18.30
C VAL A 23 12.03 6.20 -19.17
N ASP A 24 12.79 7.25 -18.91
CA ASP A 24 14.04 7.48 -19.61
C ASP A 24 15.05 6.34 -19.36
N CYS A 25 15.76 5.95 -20.41
CA CYS A 25 16.71 4.85 -20.38
C CYS A 25 17.86 5.07 -19.38
N GLN A 26 18.25 6.32 -19.11
CA GLN A 26 19.30 6.62 -18.15
C GLN A 26 18.82 6.37 -16.72
N SER A 27 17.55 6.62 -16.42
CA SER A 27 16.94 6.26 -15.14
C SER A 27 16.99 4.75 -14.88
N ASP A 28 16.67 3.92 -15.88
CA ASP A 28 16.74 2.46 -15.76
C ASP A 28 18.17 1.96 -15.55
N LYS A 29 19.15 2.50 -16.30
CA LYS A 29 20.57 2.15 -16.15
C LYS A 29 21.10 2.52 -14.78
N THR A 30 20.70 3.70 -14.29
CA THR A 30 21.11 4.20 -12.96
C THR A 30 20.56 3.30 -11.86
N LEU A 31 19.26 3.01 -11.88
CA LEU A 31 18.62 2.13 -10.90
C LEU A 31 19.24 0.72 -10.93
N THR A 32 19.41 0.14 -12.11
CA THR A 32 20.02 -1.19 -12.27
C THR A 32 21.44 -1.24 -11.69
N SER A 33 22.25 -0.21 -11.95
CA SER A 33 23.62 -0.14 -11.43
C SER A 33 23.64 -0.03 -9.92
N LEU A 34 22.79 0.84 -9.34
CA LEU A 34 22.67 1.00 -7.89
C LEU A 34 22.21 -0.30 -7.21
N LEU A 35 21.17 -0.95 -7.74
CA LEU A 35 20.72 -2.24 -7.23
C LEU A 35 21.85 -3.28 -7.29
N LYS A 36 22.58 -3.39 -8.41
CA LYS A 36 23.70 -4.33 -8.50
C LYS A 36 24.77 -4.06 -7.42
N ILE A 37 25.17 -2.82 -7.23
CA ILE A 37 26.20 -2.44 -6.24
C ILE A 37 25.68 -2.70 -4.82
N CYS A 38 24.55 -2.11 -4.44
CA CYS A 38 24.02 -2.20 -3.07
C CYS A 38 23.70 -3.64 -2.67
N LEU A 39 23.08 -4.40 -3.57
CA LEU A 39 22.67 -5.78 -3.28
C LEU A 39 23.88 -6.73 -3.22
N ASN A 40 24.91 -6.53 -4.05
CA ASN A 40 26.16 -7.28 -3.94
C ASN A 40 26.87 -7.02 -2.62
N LEU A 41 27.00 -5.75 -2.22
CA LEU A 41 27.65 -5.38 -0.96
C LEU A 41 26.88 -5.87 0.27
N SER A 42 25.56 -5.96 0.15
CA SER A 42 24.71 -6.41 1.26
C SER A 42 24.88 -7.88 1.67
N SER A 43 25.42 -8.72 0.77
CA SER A 43 25.52 -10.18 0.96
C SER A 43 24.19 -10.82 1.41
N GLY A 44 23.05 -10.35 0.89
CA GLY A 44 21.72 -10.88 1.20
C GLY A 44 21.17 -10.50 2.58
N ASN A 45 21.77 -9.53 3.27
CA ASN A 45 21.38 -9.11 4.63
C ASN A 45 20.38 -7.93 4.67
N ILE A 46 19.86 -7.52 3.50
CA ILE A 46 18.80 -6.52 3.42
C ILE A 46 17.51 -7.12 3.99
N ARG A 47 16.96 -6.45 5.00
CA ARG A 47 15.70 -6.80 5.66
C ARG A 47 14.61 -5.80 5.38
N THR A 48 14.97 -4.56 5.05
CA THR A 48 14.03 -3.50 4.70
C THR A 48 14.45 -2.88 3.39
N LEU A 49 13.53 -2.80 2.44
CA LEU A 49 13.75 -2.20 1.13
C LEU A 49 12.67 -1.15 0.88
N ILE A 50 13.09 0.06 0.54
CA ILE A 50 12.18 1.20 0.40
C ILE A 50 12.39 1.81 -0.98
N PHE A 51 11.40 1.67 -1.86
CA PHE A 51 11.37 2.38 -3.12
C PHE A 51 10.60 3.70 -2.96
N HIS A 52 11.06 4.74 -3.66
CA HIS A 52 10.26 5.94 -3.82
C HIS A 52 9.03 5.65 -4.70
N TYR A 53 7.87 6.25 -4.41
CA TYR A 53 6.65 6.03 -5.19
C TYR A 53 6.81 6.35 -6.70
N ASN A 54 7.48 7.46 -7.02
CA ASN A 54 7.87 7.86 -8.39
C ASN A 54 9.14 7.18 -8.95
N LEU A 55 9.58 6.07 -8.37
CA LEU A 55 10.66 5.26 -8.93
C LEU A 55 10.04 4.10 -9.70
N TYR A 56 10.15 4.09 -11.02
CA TYR A 56 9.48 3.10 -11.85
C TYR A 56 10.39 1.92 -12.14
N VAL A 57 10.10 0.80 -11.49
CA VAL A 57 10.89 -0.44 -11.54
C VAL A 57 10.35 -1.37 -12.63
N SER A 58 11.24 -2.03 -13.38
CA SER A 58 10.86 -3.06 -14.36
C SER A 58 10.73 -4.45 -13.73
N ASP A 59 10.08 -5.38 -14.44
CA ASP A 59 10.01 -6.80 -14.06
C ASP A 59 11.39 -7.39 -13.72
N ASP A 60 12.39 -7.13 -14.57
CA ASP A 60 13.76 -7.65 -14.41
C ASP A 60 14.44 -7.07 -13.18
N GLN A 61 14.27 -5.77 -12.92
CA GLN A 61 14.85 -5.10 -11.76
C GLN A 61 14.22 -5.60 -10.47
N LEU A 62 12.90 -5.79 -10.44
CA LEU A 62 12.19 -6.32 -9.28
C LEU A 62 12.61 -7.77 -9.00
N THR A 63 12.64 -8.60 -10.05
CA THR A 63 13.03 -10.01 -9.96
C THR A 63 14.47 -10.15 -9.47
N TYR A 64 15.41 -9.42 -10.07
CA TYR A 64 16.81 -9.39 -9.61
C TYR A 64 16.91 -8.97 -8.14
N THR A 65 16.13 -7.97 -7.74
CA THR A 65 16.13 -7.50 -6.34
C THR A 65 15.62 -8.56 -5.38
N ALA A 66 14.58 -9.29 -5.78
CA ALA A 66 14.03 -10.36 -4.98
C ALA A 66 14.99 -11.54 -4.82
N GLU A 67 15.65 -11.96 -5.92
CA GLU A 67 16.68 -13.02 -5.90
C GLU A 67 17.86 -12.68 -4.98
N ARG A 68 18.24 -11.39 -4.88
CA ARG A 68 19.36 -10.94 -4.05
C ARG A 68 18.98 -10.58 -2.61
N CYS A 69 17.69 -10.48 -2.30
CA CYS A 69 17.18 -10.15 -0.97
C CYS A 69 16.20 -11.22 -0.43
N PRO A 70 16.60 -12.50 -0.30
CA PRO A 70 15.67 -13.55 0.10
C PRO A 70 15.14 -13.41 1.54
N ARG A 71 15.86 -12.67 2.41
CA ARG A 71 15.51 -12.44 3.83
C ARG A 71 14.78 -11.12 4.07
N LEU A 72 14.13 -10.59 3.04
CA LEU A 72 13.42 -9.31 3.12
C LEU A 72 12.19 -9.46 4.04
N LYS A 73 12.11 -8.59 5.05
CA LYS A 73 11.01 -8.55 6.03
C LYS A 73 10.03 -7.41 5.78
N ARG A 74 10.52 -6.26 5.31
CA ARG A 74 9.71 -5.08 5.05
C ARG A 74 9.98 -4.53 3.65
N LEU A 75 8.92 -4.30 2.90
CA LEU A 75 8.98 -3.76 1.56
C LEU A 75 8.06 -2.55 1.42
N VAL A 76 8.59 -1.44 0.94
CA VAL A 76 7.79 -0.33 0.43
C VAL A 76 7.93 -0.30 -1.07
N MET A 77 6.85 -0.65 -1.75
CA MET A 77 6.84 -0.82 -3.19
C MET A 77 6.77 0.51 -3.95
N PRO A 78 7.38 0.56 -5.15
CA PRO A 78 7.17 1.64 -6.10
C PRO A 78 5.77 1.56 -6.73
N ALA A 79 5.46 2.50 -7.61
CA ALA A 79 4.36 2.33 -8.56
C ALA A 79 4.56 1.07 -9.44
N TRP A 80 3.50 0.27 -9.63
CA TRP A 80 3.57 -1.02 -10.35
C TRP A 80 3.29 -0.94 -11.85
N ASN A 81 3.18 0.27 -12.41
CA ASN A 81 2.83 0.53 -13.81
C ASN A 81 3.64 -0.27 -14.83
N ARG A 82 4.92 -0.54 -14.55
CA ARG A 82 5.84 -1.27 -15.45
C ARG A 82 6.07 -2.73 -15.03
N ILE A 83 5.39 -3.19 -13.99
CA ILE A 83 5.58 -4.53 -13.43
C ILE A 83 4.37 -5.38 -13.80
N LYS A 84 4.59 -6.46 -14.54
CA LYS A 84 3.54 -7.42 -14.88
C LYS A 84 3.11 -8.19 -13.65
N LYS A 85 1.86 -8.67 -13.66
CA LYS A 85 1.31 -9.59 -12.64
C LYS A 85 2.27 -10.75 -12.33
N THR A 86 2.84 -11.37 -13.36
CA THR A 86 3.80 -12.48 -13.20
C THR A 86 5.10 -12.06 -12.51
N GLY A 87 5.60 -10.85 -12.80
CA GLY A 87 6.77 -10.28 -12.13
C GLY A 87 6.53 -10.02 -10.65
N ILE A 88 5.37 -9.45 -10.29
CA ILE A 88 4.96 -9.25 -8.89
C ILE A 88 4.89 -10.60 -8.17
N CYS A 89 4.17 -11.57 -8.74
CA CYS A 89 4.00 -12.87 -8.09
C CYS A 89 5.33 -13.59 -7.91
N ARG A 90 6.20 -13.56 -8.92
CA ARG A 90 7.54 -14.17 -8.85
C ARG A 90 8.39 -13.51 -7.76
N ALA A 91 8.33 -12.19 -7.62
CA ALA A 91 9.07 -11.47 -6.58
C ALA A 91 8.58 -11.82 -5.17
N ILE A 92 7.25 -11.77 -4.94
CA ILE A 92 6.64 -12.13 -3.64
C ILE A 92 6.95 -13.57 -3.26
N HIS A 93 6.94 -14.49 -4.23
CA HIS A 93 7.27 -15.89 -3.99
C HIS A 93 8.67 -16.10 -3.39
N MET A 94 9.63 -15.22 -3.71
CA MET A 94 11.00 -15.31 -3.19
C MET A 94 11.19 -14.64 -1.81
N TRP A 95 10.21 -13.90 -1.31
CA TRP A 95 10.27 -13.20 -0.03
C TRP A 95 9.47 -13.94 1.06
N GLU A 96 9.88 -15.16 1.38
CA GLU A 96 9.21 -16.00 2.37
C GLU A 96 9.18 -15.39 3.78
N ASP A 97 10.19 -14.57 4.09
CA ASP A 97 10.35 -13.86 5.36
C ASP A 97 9.56 -12.53 5.42
N LEU A 98 8.77 -12.18 4.39
CA LEU A 98 8.07 -10.89 4.35
C LEU A 98 7.01 -10.80 5.45
N GLU A 99 7.13 -9.76 6.28
CA GLU A 99 6.27 -9.46 7.42
C GLU A 99 5.40 -8.22 7.17
N SER A 100 5.91 -7.25 6.39
CA SER A 100 5.31 -5.93 6.20
C SER A 100 5.42 -5.45 4.75
N LEU A 101 4.30 -4.99 4.18
CA LEU A 101 4.23 -4.43 2.84
C LEU A 101 3.50 -3.10 2.81
N THR A 102 4.09 -2.10 2.18
CA THR A 102 3.41 -0.89 1.72
C THR A 102 3.30 -0.98 0.20
N MET A 103 2.08 -0.94 -0.34
CA MET A 103 1.83 -1.10 -1.77
C MET A 103 0.87 -0.06 -2.36
N PRO A 104 1.04 0.30 -3.66
CA PRO A 104 0.05 1.08 -4.39
C PRO A 104 -1.29 0.34 -4.51
N SER A 105 -2.34 1.07 -4.91
CA SER A 105 -3.62 0.48 -5.28
C SER A 105 -3.47 -0.54 -6.42
N ILE A 106 -4.34 -1.55 -6.40
CA ILE A 106 -4.48 -2.53 -7.49
C ILE A 106 -5.92 -2.75 -7.88
N ALA A 107 -6.19 -2.72 -9.18
CA ALA A 107 -7.52 -2.94 -9.74
C ALA A 107 -8.02 -4.38 -9.54
N ASN A 108 -7.12 -5.37 -9.46
CA ASN A 108 -7.47 -6.78 -9.24
C ASN A 108 -6.69 -7.35 -8.05
N PRO A 109 -7.19 -7.19 -6.81
CA PRO A 109 -6.46 -7.55 -5.60
C PRO A 109 -6.09 -9.03 -5.41
N PRO A 110 -6.94 -10.01 -5.79
CA PRO A 110 -6.72 -11.43 -5.47
C PRO A 110 -5.33 -11.99 -5.77
N TYR A 111 -4.75 -11.68 -6.93
CA TYR A 111 -3.49 -12.34 -7.31
C TYR A 111 -2.29 -11.96 -6.43
N VAL A 112 -2.30 -10.76 -5.83
CA VAL A 112 -1.24 -10.35 -4.90
C VAL A 112 -1.50 -10.96 -3.54
N MET A 113 -2.74 -10.88 -3.05
CA MET A 113 -3.08 -11.35 -1.70
C MET A 113 -2.96 -12.87 -1.58
N GLU A 114 -3.40 -13.61 -2.60
CA GLU A 114 -3.24 -15.06 -2.69
C GLU A 114 -1.76 -15.46 -2.71
N GLU A 115 -0.93 -14.74 -3.46
CA GLU A 115 0.49 -15.01 -3.53
C GLU A 115 1.21 -14.71 -2.21
N ILE A 116 0.87 -13.62 -1.53
CA ILE A 116 1.37 -13.31 -0.18
C ILE A 116 0.95 -14.42 0.80
N ALA A 117 -0.32 -14.83 0.78
CA ALA A 117 -0.83 -15.87 1.65
C ALA A 117 -0.10 -17.21 1.45
N ARG A 118 0.23 -17.53 0.19
CA ARG A 118 0.92 -18.76 -0.21
C ARG A 118 2.40 -18.75 0.20
N SER A 119 3.08 -17.62 0.04
CA SER A 119 4.54 -17.55 0.11
C SER A 119 5.07 -16.94 1.41
N CYS A 120 4.37 -15.97 2.01
CA CYS A 120 4.86 -15.17 3.14
C CYS A 120 4.19 -15.58 4.46
N LYS A 121 4.72 -16.61 5.13
CA LYS A 121 4.09 -17.22 6.32
C LYS A 121 4.02 -16.28 7.54
N ASN A 122 4.90 -15.28 7.59
CA ASN A 122 5.00 -14.33 8.71
C ASN A 122 4.31 -12.99 8.41
N PHE A 123 3.59 -12.88 7.29
CA PHE A 123 2.96 -11.63 6.87
C PHE A 123 1.94 -11.14 7.89
N ALA A 124 2.07 -9.87 8.32
CA ALA A 124 1.29 -9.34 9.42
C ALA A 124 0.88 -7.87 9.26
N GLU A 125 1.58 -7.08 8.44
CA GLU A 125 1.35 -5.65 8.32
C GLU A 125 1.18 -5.20 6.87
N LEU A 126 0.13 -4.43 6.60
CA LEU A 126 -0.18 -3.94 5.27
C LEU A 126 -0.56 -2.45 5.31
N LYS A 127 0.08 -1.66 4.45
CA LYS A 127 -0.32 -0.29 4.11
C LYS A 127 -0.71 -0.23 2.64
N ILE A 128 -1.90 0.31 2.36
CA ILE A 128 -2.38 0.50 0.99
C ILE A 128 -2.40 1.98 0.67
N MET A 129 -1.85 2.29 -0.51
CA MET A 129 -1.76 3.64 -1.04
C MET A 129 -2.81 3.84 -2.13
N GLY A 130 -4.08 3.78 -1.74
CA GLY A 130 -5.23 3.96 -2.63
C GLY A 130 -6.56 3.42 -2.09
N PRO A 131 -7.63 3.50 -2.90
CA PRO A 131 -8.99 3.24 -2.43
C PRO A 131 -9.18 1.84 -1.86
N CYS A 132 -10.03 1.74 -0.84
CA CYS A 132 -10.41 0.48 -0.21
C CYS A 132 -11.91 0.21 -0.44
N ASP A 133 -12.21 -0.57 -1.46
CA ASP A 133 -13.56 -1.00 -1.81
C ASP A 133 -13.92 -2.37 -1.19
N MET A 134 -15.15 -2.83 -1.45
CA MET A 134 -15.64 -4.11 -0.94
C MET A 134 -14.87 -5.30 -1.52
N LEU A 135 -14.43 -5.23 -2.78
CA LEU A 135 -13.68 -6.30 -3.43
C LEU A 135 -12.32 -6.47 -2.75
N PHE A 136 -11.63 -5.37 -2.51
CA PHE A 136 -10.36 -5.32 -1.81
C PHE A 136 -10.50 -5.85 -0.38
N ALA A 137 -11.49 -5.35 0.38
CA ALA A 137 -11.75 -5.79 1.74
C ALA A 137 -12.07 -7.30 1.83
N SER A 138 -12.94 -7.79 0.94
CA SER A 138 -13.30 -9.23 0.91
C SER A 138 -12.10 -10.10 0.54
N THR A 139 -11.26 -9.64 -0.38
CA THR A 139 -10.02 -10.31 -0.77
C THR A 139 -9.06 -10.39 0.42
N LEU A 140 -8.86 -9.31 1.16
CA LEU A 140 -8.03 -9.31 2.37
C LEU A 140 -8.51 -10.31 3.41
N VAL A 141 -9.82 -10.33 3.68
CA VAL A 141 -10.41 -11.27 4.64
C VAL A 141 -10.22 -12.73 4.18
N SER A 142 -10.32 -12.98 2.88
CA SER A 142 -10.25 -14.34 2.32
C SER A 142 -8.83 -14.91 2.32
N PHE A 143 -7.83 -14.10 1.95
CA PHE A 143 -6.46 -14.57 1.77
C PHE A 143 -5.54 -14.23 2.95
N LEU A 144 -5.79 -13.14 3.66
CA LEU A 144 -4.93 -12.66 4.75
C LEU A 144 -5.69 -12.52 6.10
N PRO A 145 -6.40 -13.57 6.57
CA PRO A 145 -7.22 -13.49 7.79
C PRO A 145 -6.40 -13.23 9.07
N ASN A 146 -5.09 -13.51 9.05
CA ASN A 146 -4.17 -13.34 10.18
C ASN A 146 -3.50 -11.97 10.23
N LEU A 147 -3.88 -11.03 9.37
CA LEU A 147 -3.33 -9.67 9.35
C LEU A 147 -3.53 -8.99 10.71
N LYS A 148 -2.45 -8.38 11.24
CA LYS A 148 -2.43 -7.74 12.56
C LYS A 148 -2.52 -6.22 12.48
N VAL A 149 -1.98 -5.63 11.42
CA VAL A 149 -1.91 -4.18 11.23
C VAL A 149 -2.35 -3.84 9.80
N LEU A 150 -3.33 -2.95 9.68
CA LEU A 150 -3.80 -2.44 8.40
C LEU A 150 -3.86 -0.90 8.43
N SER A 151 -3.30 -0.26 7.41
CA SER A 151 -3.43 1.18 7.16
C SER A 151 -3.97 1.43 5.76
N VAL A 152 -5.10 2.15 5.68
CA VAL A 152 -5.75 2.60 4.44
C VAL A 152 -5.95 4.13 4.48
N ARG A 153 -5.05 4.85 5.16
CA ARG A 153 -5.13 6.30 5.39
C ARG A 153 -5.16 7.13 4.09
N CYS A 154 -5.71 8.33 4.17
CA CYS A 154 -5.71 9.32 3.09
C CYS A 154 -6.29 8.82 1.76
N THR A 155 -7.37 8.05 1.81
CA THR A 155 -8.04 7.55 0.61
C THR A 155 -9.56 7.41 0.80
N GLU A 156 -10.26 7.05 -0.27
CA GLU A 156 -11.65 6.63 -0.19
C GLU A 156 -11.77 5.25 0.46
N LEU A 157 -12.68 5.13 1.44
CA LEU A 157 -13.00 3.88 2.13
C LEU A 157 -14.51 3.69 2.14
N SER A 158 -15.00 2.66 1.46
CA SER A 158 -16.42 2.31 1.55
C SER A 158 -16.77 1.89 2.98
N LYS A 159 -17.90 2.36 3.50
CA LYS A 159 -18.46 1.93 4.79
C LYS A 159 -18.64 0.43 4.84
N HIS A 160 -19.13 -0.18 3.76
CA HIS A 160 -19.29 -1.62 3.66
C HIS A 160 -17.95 -2.35 3.69
N ALA A 161 -16.94 -1.82 3.01
CA ALA A 161 -15.57 -2.36 3.08
C ALA A 161 -15.02 -2.30 4.51
N LEU A 162 -15.22 -1.20 5.23
CA LEU A 162 -14.81 -1.06 6.63
C LEU A 162 -15.49 -2.11 7.53
N VAL A 163 -16.80 -2.34 7.35
CA VAL A 163 -17.52 -3.39 8.10
C VAL A 163 -16.95 -4.78 7.78
N ILE A 164 -16.72 -5.09 6.51
CA ILE A 164 -16.10 -6.36 6.08
C ILE A 164 -14.75 -6.58 6.76
N LEU A 165 -13.90 -5.55 6.80
CA LEU A 165 -12.59 -5.62 7.46
C LEU A 165 -12.71 -5.85 8.97
N LEU A 166 -13.57 -5.08 9.64
CA LEU A 166 -13.78 -5.17 11.09
C LEU A 166 -14.38 -6.51 11.51
N GLU A 167 -15.25 -7.09 10.69
CA GLU A 167 -15.86 -8.38 10.97
C GLU A 167 -14.99 -9.56 10.53
N GLY A 168 -14.32 -9.48 9.38
CA GLY A 168 -13.59 -10.59 8.80
C GLY A 168 -12.18 -10.78 9.34
N LEU A 169 -11.43 -9.70 9.59
CA LEU A 169 -10.03 -9.78 10.05
C LEU A 169 -9.95 -9.97 11.57
N LYS A 170 -10.32 -11.15 12.07
CA LYS A 170 -10.44 -11.43 13.52
C LYS A 170 -9.15 -11.20 14.31
N GLN A 171 -7.98 -11.36 13.68
CA GLN A 171 -6.67 -11.16 14.31
C GLN A 171 -6.14 -9.71 14.22
N LEU A 172 -6.89 -8.81 13.57
CA LEU A 172 -6.50 -7.42 13.42
C LEU A 172 -6.41 -6.74 14.79
N LYS A 173 -5.28 -6.10 15.07
CA LYS A 173 -5.00 -5.37 16.32
C LYS A 173 -4.98 -3.87 16.11
N VAL A 174 -4.48 -3.42 14.95
CA VAL A 174 -4.35 -2.00 14.62
C VAL A 174 -5.00 -1.75 13.27
N LEU A 175 -5.95 -0.82 13.25
CA LEU A 175 -6.55 -0.31 12.02
C LEU A 175 -6.37 1.21 11.96
N ASN A 176 -5.80 1.69 10.87
CA ASN A 176 -5.65 3.11 10.58
C ASN A 176 -6.48 3.52 9.36
N ILE A 177 -7.49 4.34 9.63
CA ILE A 177 -8.36 4.99 8.64
C ILE A 177 -8.28 6.52 8.74
N SER A 178 -7.17 7.03 9.27
CA SER A 178 -6.98 8.47 9.43
C SER A 178 -7.05 9.18 8.08
N HIS A 179 -7.78 10.29 8.04
CA HIS A 179 -7.94 11.13 6.85
C HIS A 179 -8.64 10.45 5.67
N CYS A 180 -9.38 9.36 5.89
CA CYS A 180 -10.19 8.76 4.84
C CYS A 180 -11.46 9.57 4.56
N ILE A 181 -11.94 9.51 3.31
CA ILE A 181 -13.34 9.83 2.99
C ILE A 181 -14.11 8.53 3.11
N ILE A 182 -15.02 8.46 4.07
CA ILE A 182 -15.84 7.26 4.26
C ILE A 182 -17.15 7.42 3.51
N THR A 183 -17.43 6.48 2.61
CA THR A 183 -18.49 6.60 1.62
C THR A 183 -19.55 5.51 1.83
N GLU A 184 -20.82 5.89 1.78
CA GLU A 184 -21.97 5.00 1.91
C GLU A 184 -22.85 5.16 0.68
N ASP A 185 -23.06 4.08 -0.05
CA ASP A 185 -23.96 4.06 -1.20
C ASP A 185 -25.40 4.17 -0.69
N LEU A 186 -26.19 5.04 -1.33
CA LEU A 186 -27.60 5.22 -1.00
C LEU A 186 -28.49 4.73 -2.15
N PRO A 187 -29.71 4.26 -1.85
CA PRO A 187 -30.69 4.00 -2.89
C PRO A 187 -31.06 5.31 -3.63
N PRO A 188 -31.39 5.24 -4.93
CA PRO A 188 -31.76 6.41 -5.72
C PRO A 188 -32.86 7.26 -5.04
N PRO A 189 -32.81 8.62 -5.13
CA PRO A 189 -32.05 9.43 -6.09
C PRO A 189 -30.66 9.89 -5.61
N ALA A 190 -30.30 9.68 -4.35
CA ALA A 190 -28.96 9.99 -3.85
C ALA A 190 -28.03 8.80 -4.20
N ARG A 191 -26.89 9.07 -4.85
CA ARG A 191 -25.98 8.01 -5.28
C ARG A 191 -25.01 7.59 -4.17
N MET A 192 -24.59 8.54 -3.33
CA MET A 192 -23.46 8.35 -2.41
C MET A 192 -23.48 9.43 -1.32
N LYS A 193 -23.19 9.04 -0.08
CA LYS A 193 -23.07 9.93 1.07
C LYS A 193 -21.66 9.84 1.66
N ILE A 194 -21.03 10.99 1.90
CA ILE A 194 -19.80 11.06 2.69
C ILE A 194 -20.18 11.17 4.16
N LEU A 195 -19.60 10.30 4.99
CA LEU A 195 -19.80 10.34 6.43
C LEU A 195 -18.92 11.41 7.07
N THR A 196 -19.51 12.20 7.96
CA THR A 196 -18.79 13.18 8.81
C THR A 196 -18.27 12.55 10.09
N GLU A 197 -18.93 11.49 10.56
CA GLU A 197 -18.59 10.74 11.77
C GLU A 197 -18.85 9.25 11.58
N LEU A 198 -18.24 8.44 12.44
CA LEU A 198 -18.48 7.00 12.50
C LEU A 198 -19.71 6.72 13.35
N ASP A 199 -20.60 5.85 12.88
CA ASP A 199 -21.73 5.40 13.67
C ASP A 199 -21.30 4.48 14.83
N GLU A 200 -22.18 4.36 15.84
CA GLU A 200 -21.94 3.54 17.03
C GLU A 200 -21.66 2.07 16.69
N SER A 201 -22.27 1.54 15.62
CA SER A 201 -22.07 0.16 15.17
C SER A 201 -20.63 -0.09 14.69
N ILE A 202 -20.05 0.84 13.93
CA ILE A 202 -18.64 0.78 13.53
C ILE A 202 -17.73 0.86 14.76
N LEU A 203 -18.02 1.77 15.69
CA LEU A 203 -17.24 1.94 16.91
C LEU A 203 -17.28 0.70 17.80
N GLU A 204 -18.45 0.08 17.94
CA GLU A 204 -18.63 -1.19 18.66
C GLU A 204 -17.81 -2.31 18.01
N LYS A 205 -17.89 -2.46 16.67
CA LYS A 205 -17.08 -3.46 15.94
C LYS A 205 -15.58 -3.21 16.07
N ALA A 206 -15.16 -1.95 16.13
CA ALA A 206 -13.77 -1.56 16.29
C ALA A 206 -13.26 -1.66 17.73
N SER A 207 -14.13 -1.78 18.73
CA SER A 207 -13.77 -1.83 20.15
C SER A 207 -12.83 -3.01 20.51
N ARG A 208 -12.86 -4.09 19.71
CA ARG A 208 -11.95 -5.23 19.86
C ARG A 208 -10.51 -4.92 19.47
N LEU A 209 -10.28 -3.87 18.69
CA LEU A 209 -8.95 -3.50 18.21
C LEU A 209 -8.15 -2.91 19.36
N HIS A 210 -6.88 -3.29 19.47
CA HIS A 210 -5.97 -2.66 20.42
C HIS A 210 -5.76 -1.17 20.11
N LYS A 211 -5.75 -0.81 18.82
CA LYS A 211 -5.64 0.59 18.39
C LYS A 211 -6.49 0.85 17.16
N PHE A 212 -7.41 1.79 17.26
CA PHE A 212 -8.19 2.28 16.12
C PHE A 212 -7.87 3.77 15.90
N LEU A 213 -7.27 4.07 14.76
CA LEU A 213 -6.77 5.40 14.42
C LEU A 213 -7.68 6.05 13.39
N THR A 214 -8.26 7.20 13.74
CA THR A 214 -9.24 7.91 12.93
C THR A 214 -8.95 9.41 12.94
N CYS A 215 -9.25 10.08 11.82
CA CYS A 215 -9.26 11.53 11.72
C CYS A 215 -10.22 11.93 10.60
N MET A 216 -11.34 12.56 10.96
CA MET A 216 -12.40 13.00 10.03
C MET A 216 -12.71 14.50 10.19
N SER A 217 -11.72 15.27 10.66
CA SER A 217 -11.92 16.67 11.07
C SER A 217 -11.85 17.65 9.90
N ASP A 218 -12.75 18.63 9.91
CA ASP A 218 -12.78 19.73 8.93
C ASP A 218 -11.61 20.70 9.09
N SER A 219 -10.97 20.78 10.27
CA SER A 219 -9.80 21.63 10.50
C SER A 219 -8.47 20.94 10.17
N CYS A 220 -8.50 19.63 9.90
CA CYS A 220 -7.30 18.88 9.55
C CYS A 220 -6.94 19.07 8.07
N ILE A 221 -5.74 19.60 7.82
CA ILE A 221 -5.21 19.82 6.46
C ILE A 221 -5.24 18.54 5.62
N MET A 222 -4.90 17.38 6.21
CA MET A 222 -4.89 16.10 5.48
C MET A 222 -6.31 15.63 5.13
N CYS A 223 -7.29 15.85 6.00
CA CYS A 223 -8.70 15.55 5.69
C CYS A 223 -9.22 16.48 4.59
N GLN A 224 -8.90 17.78 4.65
CA GLN A 224 -9.27 18.74 3.60
C GLN A 224 -8.67 18.36 2.25
N ARG A 225 -7.36 18.04 2.20
CA ARG A 225 -6.68 17.58 0.99
C ARG A 225 -7.34 16.33 0.42
N THR A 226 -7.56 15.31 1.25
CA THR A 226 -8.17 14.05 0.78
C THR A 226 -9.57 14.30 0.20
N ARG A 227 -10.39 15.16 0.82
CA ARG A 227 -11.70 15.57 0.29
C ARG A 227 -11.61 16.31 -1.03
N ASN A 228 -10.68 17.25 -1.17
CA ASN A 228 -10.46 17.99 -2.42
C ASN A 228 -9.97 17.08 -3.56
N ASP A 229 -9.30 15.98 -3.21
CA ASP A 229 -8.84 14.98 -4.16
C ASP A 229 -9.86 13.86 -4.40
N GLU A 230 -11.07 13.96 -3.84
CA GLU A 230 -12.12 12.94 -3.96
C GLU A 230 -11.64 11.54 -3.48
N GLY A 231 -10.72 11.50 -2.51
CA GLY A 231 -10.15 10.25 -1.99
C GLY A 231 -9.05 9.64 -2.87
N LEU A 232 -8.72 10.28 -3.99
CA LEU A 232 -7.58 9.93 -4.81
C LEU A 232 -6.29 10.42 -4.15
N MET A 233 -5.30 9.54 -4.09
CA MET A 233 -4.07 9.84 -3.39
C MET A 233 -3.11 10.63 -4.28
N TRP A 234 -3.14 11.97 -4.19
CA TRP A 234 -2.27 12.86 -4.99
C TRP A 234 -1.10 13.44 -4.19
N TRP A 235 -0.32 12.60 -3.53
CA TRP A 235 0.83 13.03 -2.70
C TRP A 235 1.81 13.97 -3.40
N TYR A 236 2.00 13.79 -4.71
CA TYR A 236 2.89 14.64 -5.53
C TYR A 236 2.41 16.10 -5.67
N LYS A 237 1.14 16.40 -5.37
CA LYS A 237 0.59 17.76 -5.47
C LYS A 237 0.91 18.63 -4.26
N TYR A 238 1.24 18.03 -3.11
CA TYR A 238 1.34 18.77 -1.86
C TYR A 238 2.76 18.78 -1.30
N GLU A 239 3.25 17.62 -0.87
CA GLU A 239 4.52 17.50 -0.15
C GLU A 239 5.14 16.13 -0.42
N GLU A 240 6.41 16.12 -0.84
CA GLU A 240 7.08 14.89 -1.27
C GLU A 240 7.23 13.83 -0.16
N GLY A 241 7.10 14.21 1.12
CA GLY A 241 7.30 13.32 2.26
C GLY A 241 6.05 12.64 2.80
N LEU A 242 4.83 13.02 2.36
CA LEU A 242 3.58 12.57 3.02
C LEU A 242 3.37 11.06 2.97
N TRP A 243 3.87 10.41 1.92
CA TRP A 243 3.79 8.95 1.76
C TRP A 243 4.64 8.18 2.78
N LYS A 244 5.69 8.83 3.31
CA LYS A 244 6.57 8.29 4.37
C LYS A 244 5.89 8.31 5.74
N VAL A 245 4.90 9.18 5.92
CA VAL A 245 4.18 9.32 7.19
C VAL A 245 3.09 8.24 7.32
N ASP A 246 2.93 7.73 8.54
CA ASP A 246 1.79 6.93 8.97
C ASP A 246 1.59 7.09 10.48
N GLU A 247 0.35 7.12 10.94
CA GLU A 247 0.01 7.17 12.37
C GLU A 247 0.36 5.84 13.08
N VAL A 248 0.57 4.77 12.30
CA VAL A 248 1.14 3.50 12.74
C VAL A 248 2.67 3.51 12.54
N ARG A 249 3.41 3.57 13.65
CA ARG A 249 4.88 3.69 13.65
C ARG A 249 5.60 2.60 12.84
N SER A 250 5.08 1.37 12.82
CA SER A 250 5.70 0.27 12.06
C SER A 250 5.57 0.44 10.53
N LEU A 251 4.60 1.24 10.08
CA LEU A 251 4.33 1.52 8.67
C LEU A 251 4.90 2.87 8.20
N ALA A 252 5.40 3.71 9.11
CA ALA A 252 6.13 4.95 8.79
C ALA A 252 7.57 4.64 8.30
N ILE A 253 8.12 5.53 7.46
CA ILE A 253 9.45 5.42 6.82
C ILE A 253 10.38 6.48 7.39
#